data_AF-A0A0R2Q074-F1
#
_entry.id   AF-A0A0R2Q074-F1
#
_cell.length_a   1.000
_cell.length_b   1.000
_cell.length_c   1.000
_cell.angle_alpha   90.00
_cell.angle_beta   90.00
_cell.angle_gamma   90.00
#
_symmetry.space_group_name_H-M   'P 1'
#
loop_
_entity.id
_entity.type
_entity.pdbx_description
1 polymer ?
#
loop_
_entity_poly.entity_id
_entity_poly.type
_entity_poly.pdbx_seq_one_letter_code
_entity_poly.pdbx_strand_id
1 'polypeptide(L)'
;MSSTGVDLTTRAQLRLNNGVTAHLLSSFDLPPQQHIEVVGTTATMRTGDGEAFTLWKQPATLIIGDSVEHFAPDDAFALMVQGVSAAIETGDVTLFPSASSLRAAEITDAISRYES
;
A
#
# COMPACT_ATOMS: atom_id res chain seq x y z
N MET A 1 2.28 -23.30 -6.21
CA MET A 1 1.88 -23.61 -4.82
C MET A 1 3.00 -24.33 -4.08
N SER A 2 3.40 -23.83 -2.91
CA SER A 2 4.40 -24.48 -2.04
C SER A 2 3.82 -25.66 -1.26
N SER A 3 4.66 -26.39 -0.52
CA SER A 3 4.25 -27.53 0.32
C SER A 3 3.28 -27.17 1.45
N THR A 4 3.07 -25.88 1.73
CA THR A 4 2.10 -25.39 2.73
C THR A 4 0.75 -25.02 2.12
N GLY A 5 0.60 -25.04 0.79
CA GLY A 5 -0.58 -24.53 0.09
C GLY A 5 -0.66 -23.00 0.02
N VAL A 6 0.39 -22.29 0.46
CA VAL A 6 0.52 -20.83 0.39
C VAL A 6 1.60 -20.45 -0.63
N ASP A 7 1.43 -19.34 -1.32
CA ASP A 7 2.46 -18.82 -2.22
C ASP A 7 3.57 -18.14 -1.41
N LEU A 8 4.80 -18.61 -1.59
CA LEU A 8 5.97 -18.05 -0.91
C LEU A 8 6.44 -16.75 -1.58
N THR A 9 6.17 -16.60 -2.87
CA THR A 9 6.41 -15.38 -3.63
C THR A 9 5.29 -15.22 -4.66
N THR A 10 4.63 -14.09 -4.64
CA THR A 10 3.60 -13.70 -5.60
C THR A 10 4.08 -12.47 -6.35
N ARG A 11 4.03 -12.52 -7.68
CA ARG A 11 4.30 -11.37 -8.54
C ARG A 11 3.11 -11.14 -9.46
N ALA A 12 2.60 -9.92 -9.50
CA ALA A 12 1.47 -9.59 -10.38
C ALA A 12 1.77 -8.33 -11.18
N GLN A 13 1.31 -8.33 -12.44
CA GLN A 13 1.21 -7.13 -13.25
C GLN A 13 -0.26 -6.88 -13.54
N LEU A 14 -0.74 -5.71 -13.13
CA LEU A 14 -2.14 -5.32 -13.24
C LEU A 14 -2.26 -4.16 -14.21
N ARG A 15 -3.36 -4.13 -14.97
CA ARG A 15 -3.81 -2.93 -15.66
C ARG A 15 -5.04 -2.40 -14.94
N LEU A 16 -4.87 -1.29 -14.22
CA LEU A 16 -5.92 -0.61 -13.49
C LEU A 16 -6.55 0.46 -14.40
N ASN A 17 -7.87 0.40 -14.55
CA ASN A 17 -8.64 1.30 -15.41
C ASN A 17 -8.03 1.38 -16.84
N ASN A 18 -8.19 2.51 -17.54
CA ASN A 18 -7.79 2.68 -18.94
C ASN A 18 -6.36 3.23 -19.13
N GLY A 19 -5.44 3.08 -18.17
CA GLY A 19 -4.08 3.59 -18.39
C GLY A 19 -3.05 3.40 -17.29
N VAL A 20 -3.42 2.92 -16.11
CA VAL A 20 -2.45 2.71 -15.02
C VAL A 20 -1.97 1.27 -15.05
N THR A 21 -0.65 1.08 -15.06
CA THR A 21 -0.04 -0.24 -14.87
C THR A 21 0.49 -0.30 -13.45
N ALA A 22 0.22 -1.41 -12.75
CA ALA A 22 0.73 -1.67 -11.42
C ALA A 22 1.55 -2.96 -11.43
N HIS A 23 2.68 -2.92 -10.72
CA HIS A 23 3.53 -4.07 -10.48
C HIS A 23 3.53 -4.36 -8.98
N LEU A 24 3.25 -5.60 -8.60
CA LEU A 24 3.19 -6.04 -7.22
C LEU A 24 4.15 -7.21 -7.03
N LEU A 25 4.88 -7.18 -5.93
CA LEU A 25 5.72 -8.28 -5.46
C LEU A 25 5.50 -8.42 -3.96
N SER A 26 5.09 -9.60 -3.54
CA SER A 26 5.03 -9.99 -2.13
C SER A 26 5.78 -11.30 -1.96
N SER A 27 6.62 -11.42 -0.95
CA SER A 27 7.46 -12.61 -0.76
C SER A 27 7.82 -12.85 0.70
N PHE A 28 7.83 -14.12 1.08
CA PHE A 28 8.39 -14.64 2.33
C PHE A 28 9.84 -15.13 2.16
N ASP A 29 10.30 -15.38 0.92
CA ASP A 29 11.62 -15.94 0.62
C ASP A 29 12.68 -14.88 0.32
N LEU A 30 12.27 -13.70 -0.11
CA LEU A 30 13.17 -12.59 -0.44
C LEU A 30 13.55 -11.78 0.81
N PRO A 31 14.70 -11.07 0.80
CA PRO A 31 15.05 -10.15 1.88
C PRO A 31 13.92 -9.15 2.16
N PRO A 32 13.69 -8.78 3.43
CA PRO A 32 12.61 -7.88 3.81
C PRO A 32 12.85 -6.51 3.17
N GLN A 33 11.94 -6.14 2.27
CA GLN A 33 11.94 -4.83 1.64
C GLN A 33 10.49 -4.38 1.46
N GLN A 34 10.23 -3.12 1.82
CA GLN A 34 8.96 -2.47 1.57
C GLN A 34 9.23 -1.20 0.77
N HIS A 35 8.59 -1.09 -0.38
CA HIS A 35 8.77 0.04 -1.27
C HIS A 35 7.47 0.31 -2.03
N ILE A 36 7.18 1.58 -2.22
CA ILE A 36 6.10 2.04 -3.08
C ILE A 36 6.65 3.14 -3.97
N GLU A 37 6.35 3.04 -5.25
CA GLU A 37 6.69 4.04 -6.25
C GLU A 37 5.47 4.29 -7.13
N VAL A 38 5.18 5.57 -7.36
CA VAL A 38 4.12 6.02 -8.25
C VAL A 38 4.75 6.91 -9.31
N VAL A 39 4.79 6.43 -10.54
CA VAL A 39 5.35 7.16 -11.68
C VAL A 39 4.22 7.90 -12.40
N GLY A 40 4.25 9.23 -12.30
CA GLY A 40 3.38 10.12 -13.07
C GLY A 40 4.06 10.62 -14.34
N THR A 41 3.31 11.38 -15.15
CA THR A 41 3.85 12.02 -16.37
C THR A 41 4.82 13.17 -16.08
N THR A 42 4.74 13.74 -14.88
CA THR A 42 5.49 14.95 -14.49
C THR A 42 6.53 14.67 -13.42
N ALA A 43 6.25 13.72 -12.53
CA ALA A 43 7.13 13.39 -11.41
C ALA A 43 6.90 11.94 -10.97
N THR A 44 7.90 11.40 -10.29
CA THR A 44 7.81 10.15 -9.55
C THR A 44 7.70 10.45 -8.07
N MET A 45 6.81 9.73 -7.39
CA MET A 45 6.65 9.77 -5.94
C MET A 45 7.11 8.43 -5.35
N ARG A 46 7.91 8.48 -4.28
CA ARG A 46 8.38 7.28 -3.55
C ARG A 46 8.72 7.61 -2.10
N THR A 47 8.75 6.59 -1.25
CA THR A 47 9.30 6.73 0.12
C THR A 47 10.82 6.97 0.08
N GLY A 48 11.36 7.44 1.20
CA GLY A 48 12.81 7.56 1.39
C GLY A 48 13.58 6.26 1.16
N ASP A 49 14.87 6.37 0.86
CA ASP A 49 15.71 5.21 0.59
C ASP A 49 15.80 4.30 1.83
N GLY A 50 15.36 3.05 1.68
CA GLY A 50 15.31 2.07 2.78
C GLY A 50 14.15 2.28 3.76
N GLU A 51 13.31 3.31 3.56
CA GLU A 51 12.12 3.52 4.37
C GLU A 51 10.96 2.66 3.91
N ALA A 52 10.40 1.89 4.84
CA ALA A 52 9.14 1.19 4.63
C ALA A 52 8.00 2.20 4.46
N PHE A 53 6.97 1.87 3.66
CA PHE A 53 5.76 2.69 3.58
C PHE A 53 4.83 2.53 4.79
N THR A 54 5.22 1.72 5.79
CA THR A 54 4.45 1.42 7.02
C THR A 54 5.22 1.76 8.30
N LEU A 55 6.02 2.84 8.30
CA LEU A 55 6.77 3.29 9.47
C LEU A 55 5.84 3.60 10.66
N TRP A 56 6.23 3.16 11.85
CA TRP A 56 5.47 3.35 13.09
C TRP A 56 6.33 4.07 14.13
N LYS A 57 5.87 5.23 14.60
CA LYS A 57 6.57 6.08 15.59
C LYS A 57 8.00 6.41 15.18
N GLN A 58 8.22 6.56 13.88
CA GLN A 58 9.50 6.89 13.27
C GLN A 58 9.30 8.03 12.28
N PRO A 59 10.31 8.91 12.11
CA PRO A 59 10.23 9.93 11.08
C PRO A 59 10.18 9.26 9.70
N ALA A 60 9.47 9.88 8.76
CA ALA A 60 9.33 9.37 7.41
C ALA A 60 9.59 10.48 6.39
N THR A 61 9.96 10.09 5.18
CA THR A 61 10.16 11.00 4.06
C THR A 61 9.37 10.56 2.83
N LEU A 62 8.89 11.55 2.09
CA LEU A 62 8.25 11.36 0.78
C LEU A 62 9.01 12.17 -0.25
N ILE A 63 9.55 11.50 -1.26
CA ILE A 63 10.28 12.11 -2.36
C ILE A 63 9.30 12.29 -3.51
N ILE A 64 9.18 13.52 -4.02
CA ILE A 64 8.31 13.90 -5.14
C ILE A 64 9.13 14.68 -6.16
N GLY A 65 9.54 14.02 -7.25
CA GLY A 65 10.50 14.60 -8.18
C GLY A 65 11.80 14.96 -7.45
N ASP A 66 12.16 16.24 -7.45
CA ASP A 66 13.35 16.77 -6.76
C ASP A 66 13.07 17.26 -5.33
N SER A 67 11.80 17.23 -4.88
CA SER A 67 11.39 17.69 -3.55
C SER A 67 11.39 16.56 -2.54
N VAL A 68 11.76 16.85 -1.29
CA VAL A 68 11.72 15.91 -0.16
C VAL A 68 10.86 16.48 0.96
N GLU A 69 9.72 15.84 1.22
CA GLU A 69 8.86 16.13 2.37
C GLU A 69 9.29 15.28 3.57
N HIS A 70 9.22 15.88 4.76
CA HIS A 70 9.62 15.24 6.01
C HIS A 70 8.44 15.20 6.97
N PHE A 71 8.18 14.03 7.53
CA PHE A 71 7.11 13.77 8.47
C PHE A 71 7.71 13.40 9.83
N ALA A 72 7.19 14.03 10.88
CA ALA A 72 7.57 13.69 12.24
C ALA A 72 7.09 12.27 12.61
N PRO A 73 7.71 11.61 13.60
CA PRO A 73 7.21 10.36 14.14
C PRO A 73 5.74 10.45 14.53
N ASP A 74 4.94 9.50 14.04
CA ASP A 74 3.52 9.44 14.32
C ASP A 74 3.03 8.02 14.60
N ASP A 75 1.91 7.91 15.33
CA ASP A 75 1.20 6.67 15.59
C ASP A 75 0.05 6.52 14.60
N ALA A 76 0.39 6.17 13.36
CA ALA A 76 -0.58 5.98 12.28
C ALA A 76 -1.70 4.98 12.64
N PHE A 77 -1.40 3.98 13.48
CA PHE A 77 -2.40 3.04 13.99
C PHE A 77 -3.41 3.73 14.91
N ALA A 78 -2.93 4.53 15.87
CA ALA A 78 -3.81 5.31 16.74
C ALA A 78 -4.70 6.29 15.94
N LEU A 79 -4.14 6.95 14.91
CA LEU A 79 -4.90 7.84 14.03
C LEU A 79 -6.02 7.11 13.28
N MET A 80 -5.74 5.91 12.76
CA MET A 80 -6.78 5.10 12.12
C MET A 80 -7.92 4.74 13.09
N VAL A 81 -7.57 4.32 14.33
CA VAL A 81 -8.57 3.99 15.36
C VAL A 81 -9.40 5.21 15.72
N GLN A 82 -8.77 6.36 15.95
CA GLN A 82 -9.44 7.62 16.24
C GLN A 82 -10.37 8.06 15.11
N GLY A 83 -9.94 7.90 13.86
CA GLY A 83 -10.76 8.19 12.68
C GLY A 83 -12.04 7.36 12.64
N VAL A 84 -11.96 6.06 12.95
CA VAL A 84 -13.14 5.18 13.03
C VAL A 84 -14.04 5.56 14.21
N SER A 85 -13.48 5.80 15.40
CA SER A 85 -14.26 6.25 16.56
C SER A 85 -15.05 7.52 16.27
N ALA A 86 -14.39 8.53 15.69
CA ALA A 86 -15.04 9.79 15.33
C ALA A 86 -16.13 9.60 14.27
N ALA A 87 -15.92 8.72 13.29
CA ALA A 87 -16.94 8.40 12.28
C ALA A 87 -18.20 7.78 12.89
N ILE A 88 -18.04 6.91 13.89
CA ILE A 88 -19.17 6.30 14.61
C ILE A 88 -19.93 7.35 15.42
N GLU A 89 -19.22 8.25 16.10
CA GLU A 89 -19.82 9.25 16.99
C GLU A 89 -20.53 10.38 16.23
N THR A 90 -19.92 10.88 15.16
CA THR A 90 -20.39 12.08 14.45
C THR A 90 -21.23 11.76 13.22
N GLY A 91 -21.11 10.53 12.69
CA GLY A 91 -21.71 10.13 11.42
C GLY A 91 -21.11 10.82 10.18
N ASP A 92 -20.12 11.71 10.35
CA ASP A 92 -19.55 12.51 9.27
C ASP A 92 -18.02 12.64 9.44
N VAL A 93 -17.33 11.58 9.05
CA VAL A 93 -15.87 11.58 8.86
C VAL A 93 -15.59 10.93 7.51
N THR A 94 -14.63 11.50 6.78
CA THR A 94 -14.12 10.91 5.54
C THR A 94 -13.31 9.64 5.85
N LEU A 95 -14.01 8.53 6.11
CA LEU A 95 -13.40 7.21 6.13
C LEU A 95 -13.07 6.76 4.71
N PHE A 96 -12.09 5.86 4.61
CA PHE A 96 -11.80 5.22 3.34
C PHE A 96 -13.04 4.43 2.85
N PRO A 97 -13.48 4.61 1.59
CA PRO A 97 -14.73 4.01 1.11
C PRO A 97 -14.70 2.48 1.16
N SER A 98 -15.78 1.87 1.66
CA SER A 98 -15.90 0.40 1.74
C SER A 98 -15.83 -0.29 0.37
N ALA A 99 -16.30 0.38 -0.69
CA ALA A 99 -16.18 -0.10 -2.07
C ALA A 99 -14.72 -0.34 -2.48
N SER A 100 -13.77 0.44 -1.95
CA SER A 100 -12.34 0.25 -2.19
C SER A 100 -11.83 -1.05 -1.57
N SER A 101 -12.31 -1.42 -0.38
CA SER A 101 -11.96 -2.70 0.27
C SER A 101 -12.47 -3.90 -0.53
N LEU A 102 -13.70 -3.83 -1.04
CA LEU A 102 -14.24 -4.86 -1.92
C LEU A 102 -13.38 -5.01 -3.18
N ARG A 103 -12.97 -3.88 -3.78
CA ARG A 103 -12.13 -3.90 -4.98
C ARG A 103 -10.75 -4.51 -4.72
N ALA A 104 -10.15 -4.24 -3.57
CA ALA A 104 -8.88 -4.84 -3.17
C ALA A 104 -9.00 -6.37 -3.01
N ALA A 105 -10.09 -6.85 -2.40
CA ALA A 105 -10.36 -8.27 -2.28
C ALA A 105 -10.55 -8.94 -3.66
N GLU A 106 -11.33 -8.33 -4.55
CA GLU A 106 -11.52 -8.83 -5.93
C GLU A 106 -10.19 -8.96 -6.70
N ILE A 107 -9.30 -7.97 -6.57
CA ILE A 107 -7.98 -8.00 -7.21
C ILE A 107 -7.12 -9.13 -6.62
N THR A 108 -7.14 -9.29 -5.30
CA THR A 108 -6.39 -10.35 -4.61
C THR A 108 -6.87 -11.73 -5.04
N ASP A 109 -8.18 -11.94 -5.12
CA ASP A 109 -8.78 -13.19 -5.62
C ASP A 109 -8.50 -13.44 -7.11
N ALA A 110 -8.37 -12.38 -7.91
CA ALA A 110 -8.00 -12.52 -9.31
C ALA A 110 -6.53 -12.97 -9.46
N ILE A 111 -5.63 -12.41 -8.64
CA ILE A 111 -4.20 -12.80 -8.62
C ILE A 111 -4.06 -14.26 -8.18
N SER A 112 -4.72 -14.66 -7.09
CA SER A 112 -4.61 -16.03 -6.56
C SER A 112 -5.10 -17.11 -7.53
N ARG A 113 -6.10 -16.79 -8.36
CA ARG A 113 -6.62 -17.69 -9.40
C ARG A 113 -5.80 -17.70 -10.69
N TYR A 114 -4.93 -16.73 -10.91
CA TYR A 114 -4.08 -16.66 -12.10
C TYR A 114 -2.83 -17.54 -11.96
N GLU A 115 -2.32 -17.68 -10.72
CA GLU A 115 -1.16 -18.50 -10.38
C GLU A 115 -1.48 -20.01 -10.20
N SER A 116 -2.75 -20.42 -10.41
CA SER A 116 -3.23 -21.82 -10.33
C SER A 116 -3.25 -22.54 -11.67
#